data_AF-A0A2E2RLK1-F1
#
_entry.id   AF-A0A2E2RLK1-F1
#
_cell.length_a   1.000
_cell.length_b   1.000
_cell.length_c   1.000
_cell.angle_alpha   90.00
_cell.angle_beta   90.00
_cell.angle_gamma   90.00
#
_symmetry.space_group_name_H-M   'P 1'
#
loop_
_entity.id
_entity.type
_entity.pdbx_description
1 polymer ?
#
loop_
_entity_poly.entity_id
_entity_poly.type
_entity_poly.pdbx_seq_one_letter_code
_entity_poly.pdbx_strand_id
1 'polypeptide(L)'
;MLHFSTGDRATDHNLQRLSHLASRDRFDDDPEQMHQWLLAVIDSVEALPAVARAHFKGHYFLGDSHFRMSGERRIAEWRKLVEELNDHVTAAHADVSLRANGANGRPDLSDRRETLGERIIALCEKLEQASWGTAEFDRILGQISAIAVRDVRSDIAELKRLSSRKRIPDVSEHRYWIVRHISHMRLVADQLHHLA
;
A
#
# COMPACT_ATOMS: atom_id res chain seq x y z
N MET A 1 -11.69 12.80 -4.58
CA MET A 1 -11.02 11.47 -4.59
C MET A 1 -11.96 10.49 -5.27
N LEU A 2 -11.48 9.75 -6.26
CA LEU A 2 -12.29 8.81 -7.04
C LEU A 2 -12.31 7.43 -6.37
N HIS A 3 -13.41 6.71 -6.54
CA HIS A 3 -13.57 5.36 -6.01
C HIS A 3 -13.45 4.33 -7.15
N PHE A 4 -12.50 3.42 -7.01
CA PHE A 4 -12.26 2.34 -7.97
C PHE A 4 -12.82 1.02 -7.43
N SER A 5 -13.38 0.20 -8.33
CA SER A 5 -13.95 -1.11 -8.02
C SER A 5 -13.60 -2.09 -9.13
N THR A 6 -12.32 -2.45 -9.19
CA THR A 6 -11.76 -3.45 -10.12
C THR A 6 -12.01 -4.88 -9.67
N GLY A 7 -12.37 -5.05 -8.40
CA GLY A 7 -12.54 -6.38 -7.78
C GLY A 7 -11.22 -6.98 -7.32
N ASP A 8 -10.14 -6.20 -7.30
CA ASP A 8 -8.86 -6.52 -6.67
C ASP A 8 -8.46 -5.36 -5.75
N ARG A 9 -8.33 -5.66 -4.46
CA ARG A 9 -8.13 -4.63 -3.42
C ARG A 9 -6.80 -3.90 -3.58
N ALA A 10 -5.75 -4.59 -3.99
CA ALA A 10 -4.43 -3.99 -4.19
C ALA A 10 -4.44 -2.99 -5.36
N THR A 11 -5.09 -3.35 -6.46
CA THR A 11 -5.29 -2.47 -7.61
C THR A 11 -6.14 -1.25 -7.24
N ASP A 12 -7.27 -1.47 -6.57
CA ASP A 12 -8.15 -0.39 -6.10
C ASP A 12 -7.42 0.57 -5.15
N HIS A 13 -6.62 0.03 -4.21
CA HIS A 13 -5.80 0.82 -3.29
C HIS A 13 -4.79 1.70 -4.04
N ASN A 14 -4.05 1.15 -5.01
CA ASN A 14 -3.05 1.91 -5.76
C ASN A 14 -3.70 2.99 -6.63
N LEU A 15 -4.83 2.71 -7.29
CA LEU A 15 -5.58 3.71 -8.05
C LEU A 15 -6.14 4.83 -7.14
N GLN A 16 -6.62 4.48 -5.95
CA GLN A 16 -7.06 5.46 -4.95
C GLN A 16 -5.90 6.32 -4.44
N ARG A 17 -4.73 5.71 -4.19
CA ARG A 17 -3.51 6.44 -3.80
C ARG A 17 -3.08 7.43 -4.90
N LEU A 18 -3.10 7.02 -6.16
CA LEU A 18 -2.85 7.91 -7.30
C LEU A 18 -3.88 9.04 -7.38
N SER A 19 -5.17 8.76 -7.14
CA SER A 19 -6.20 9.80 -7.05
C SER A 19 -5.97 10.78 -5.90
N HIS A 20 -5.46 10.30 -4.76
CA HIS A 20 -5.09 11.16 -3.64
C HIS A 20 -3.89 12.06 -4.00
N LEU A 21 -2.84 11.49 -4.60
CA LEU A 21 -1.66 12.23 -5.05
C LEU A 21 -2.00 13.28 -6.12
N ALA A 22 -2.98 12.99 -6.98
CA ALA A 22 -3.51 13.90 -7.99
C ALA A 22 -4.35 15.06 -7.41
N SER A 23 -4.89 14.90 -6.20
CA SER A 23 -5.70 15.93 -5.54
C SER A 23 -4.90 17.02 -4.83
N ARG A 24 -3.57 17.01 -4.99
CA ARG A 24 -2.66 17.96 -4.36
C ARG A 24 -2.92 19.38 -4.86
N ASP A 25 -3.17 20.29 -3.93
CA ASP A 25 -3.46 21.71 -4.18
C ASP A 25 -2.37 22.66 -3.67
N ARG A 26 -1.43 22.16 -2.84
CA ARG A 26 -0.32 22.93 -2.28
C ARG A 26 1.02 22.51 -2.86
N PHE A 27 1.79 23.49 -3.30
CA PHE A 27 3.10 23.29 -3.92
C PHE A 27 4.10 24.21 -3.22
N ASP A 28 5.01 23.60 -2.47
CA ASP A 28 6.09 24.31 -1.79
C ASP A 28 7.37 24.16 -2.61
N ASP A 29 8.34 25.06 -2.39
CA ASP A 29 9.67 24.96 -2.98
C ASP A 29 10.56 23.94 -2.23
N ASP A 30 10.02 22.75 -1.98
CA ASP A 30 10.75 21.67 -1.32
C ASP A 30 11.07 20.55 -2.32
N PRO A 31 12.34 20.42 -2.77
CA PRO A 31 12.74 19.33 -3.65
C PRO A 31 12.49 17.96 -3.06
N GLU A 32 12.69 17.78 -1.74
CA GLU A 32 12.53 16.48 -1.11
C GLU A 32 11.06 16.08 -1.12
N GLN A 33 10.17 17.03 -0.85
CA GLN A 33 8.74 16.77 -0.91
C GLN A 33 8.27 16.41 -2.34
N MET A 34 8.82 17.08 -3.36
CA MET A 34 8.57 16.70 -4.76
C MET A 34 9.14 15.31 -5.06
N HIS A 35 10.35 15.01 -4.59
CA HIS A 35 10.99 13.70 -4.74
C HIS A 35 10.12 12.57 -4.19
N GLN A 36 9.68 12.71 -2.94
CA GLN A 36 8.83 11.72 -2.27
C GLN A 36 7.48 11.55 -2.98
N TRP A 37 6.92 12.64 -3.54
CA TRP A 37 5.72 12.56 -4.36
C TRP A 37 5.95 11.80 -5.67
N LEU A 38 7.07 12.05 -6.37
CA LEU A 38 7.43 11.32 -7.60
C LEU A 38 7.61 9.83 -7.33
N LEU A 39 8.34 9.47 -6.27
CA LEU A 39 8.51 8.08 -5.86
C LEU A 39 7.17 7.41 -5.55
N ALA A 40 6.29 8.09 -4.80
CA ALA A 40 4.97 7.57 -4.48
C ALA A 40 4.11 7.32 -5.73
N VAL A 41 4.20 8.18 -6.75
CA VAL A 41 3.51 7.97 -8.03
C VAL A 41 4.10 6.78 -8.78
N ILE A 42 5.44 6.71 -8.90
CA ILE A 42 6.14 5.63 -9.60
C ILE A 42 5.81 4.27 -8.96
N ASP A 43 5.99 4.14 -7.65
CA ASP A 43 5.71 2.90 -6.91
C ASP A 43 4.26 2.43 -7.12
N SER A 44 3.30 3.37 -7.04
CA SER A 44 1.89 3.01 -7.25
C SER A 44 1.58 2.64 -8.68
N VAL A 45 2.18 3.27 -9.70
CA VAL A 45 2.00 2.89 -11.11
C VAL A 45 2.66 1.54 -11.41
N GLU A 46 3.84 1.28 -10.85
CA GLU A 46 4.55 0.00 -11.01
C GLU A 46 3.85 -1.17 -10.31
N ALA A 47 3.05 -0.90 -9.29
CA ALA A 47 2.22 -1.90 -8.61
C ALA A 47 0.92 -2.24 -9.38
N LEU A 48 0.50 -1.42 -10.35
CA LEU A 48 -0.71 -1.68 -11.15
C LEU A 48 -0.50 -2.81 -12.16
N PRO A 49 -1.53 -3.64 -12.43
CA PRO A 49 -1.55 -4.54 -13.58
C PRO A 49 -1.50 -3.76 -14.90
N ALA A 50 -1.04 -4.40 -15.98
CA ALA A 50 -0.77 -3.75 -17.27
C ALA A 50 -1.98 -2.99 -17.82
N VAL A 51 -3.18 -3.56 -17.66
CA VAL A 51 -4.44 -2.95 -18.13
C VAL A 51 -4.71 -1.58 -17.48
N ALA A 52 -4.46 -1.46 -16.18
CA ALA A 52 -4.63 -0.20 -15.46
C ALA A 52 -3.42 0.73 -15.69
N ARG A 53 -2.20 0.16 -15.72
CA ARG A 53 -0.96 0.90 -15.96
C ARG A 53 -0.93 1.61 -17.31
N ALA A 54 -1.58 1.05 -18.33
CA ALA A 54 -1.63 1.62 -19.67
C ALA A 54 -2.24 3.05 -19.73
N HIS A 55 -2.99 3.45 -18.70
CA HIS A 55 -3.54 4.81 -18.56
C HIS A 55 -2.53 5.84 -18.05
N PHE A 56 -1.39 5.42 -17.51
CA PHE A 56 -0.38 6.28 -16.89
C PHE A 56 0.86 6.35 -17.79
N LYS A 57 0.86 7.29 -18.75
CA LYS A 57 1.92 7.43 -19.76
C LYS A 57 2.90 8.56 -19.46
N GLY A 58 2.74 9.23 -18.32
CA GLY A 58 3.49 10.43 -17.98
C GLY A 58 4.93 10.16 -17.57
N HIS A 59 5.79 11.17 -17.75
CA HIS A 59 7.19 11.12 -17.37
C HIS A 59 7.39 11.54 -15.91
N TYR A 60 6.99 10.68 -14.98
CA TYR A 60 7.23 10.88 -13.54
C TYR A 60 8.68 10.62 -13.12
N PHE A 61 9.51 10.07 -14.03
CA PHE A 61 10.93 9.86 -13.79
C PHE A 61 11.74 11.09 -14.21
N LEU A 62 11.96 12.01 -13.26
CA LEU A 62 12.78 13.21 -13.45
C LEU A 62 14.26 13.02 -13.05
N GLY A 63 14.63 11.83 -12.53
CA GLY A 63 15.92 11.65 -11.85
C GLY A 63 16.12 12.73 -10.78
N ASP A 64 17.30 13.33 -10.73
CA ASP A 64 17.63 14.38 -9.75
C ASP A 64 17.39 15.81 -10.28
N SER A 65 16.74 15.98 -11.44
CA SER A 65 16.64 17.31 -12.06
C SER A 65 15.90 18.32 -11.19
N HIS A 66 14.89 17.86 -10.45
CA HIS A 66 14.09 18.67 -9.56
C HIS A 66 14.89 19.25 -8.39
N PHE A 67 16.00 18.63 -7.95
CA PHE A 67 16.93 19.23 -6.96
C PHE A 67 17.70 20.42 -7.51
N ARG A 68 17.86 20.51 -8.84
CA ARG A 68 18.63 21.56 -9.52
C ARG A 68 17.76 22.68 -10.11
N MET A 69 16.44 22.56 -10.02
CA MET A 69 15.50 23.58 -10.48
C MET A 69 15.48 24.77 -9.52
N SER A 70 15.26 25.98 -10.06
CA SER A 70 14.80 27.10 -9.23
C SER A 70 13.42 26.80 -8.67
N GLY A 71 13.05 27.45 -7.56
CA GLY A 71 11.77 27.18 -6.91
C GLY A 71 10.55 27.44 -7.77
N GLU A 72 10.55 28.55 -8.50
CA GLU A 72 9.47 28.87 -9.46
C GLU A 72 9.32 27.77 -10.52
N ARG A 73 10.44 27.28 -11.07
CA ARG A 73 10.44 26.21 -12.06
C ARG A 73 9.99 24.88 -11.46
N ARG A 74 10.42 24.57 -10.24
CA ARG A 74 10.04 23.34 -9.52
C ARG A 74 8.53 23.31 -9.27
N ILE A 75 7.97 24.41 -8.76
CA ILE A 75 6.52 24.56 -8.52
C ILE A 75 5.74 24.43 -9.82
N ALA A 76 6.19 25.08 -10.90
CA ALA A 76 5.53 25.01 -12.21
C ALA A 76 5.55 23.58 -12.78
N GLU A 77 6.69 22.89 -12.71
CA GLU A 77 6.80 21.49 -13.17
C GLU A 77 5.94 20.56 -12.31
N TRP A 78 5.95 20.74 -10.99
CA TRP A 78 5.15 19.92 -10.09
C TRP A 78 3.65 20.07 -10.35
N ARG A 79 3.16 21.30 -10.59
CA ARG A 79 1.77 21.54 -10.98
C ARG A 79 1.40 20.79 -12.26
N LYS A 80 2.22 20.91 -13.29
CA LYS A 80 2.03 20.21 -14.56
C LYS A 80 1.95 18.69 -14.37
N LEU A 81 2.82 18.09 -13.55
CA LEU A 81 2.81 16.65 -13.28
C LEU A 81 1.56 16.21 -12.50
N VAL A 82 1.07 17.05 -11.57
CA VAL A 82 -0.18 16.79 -10.84
C VAL A 82 -1.38 16.86 -11.78
N GLU A 83 -1.44 17.86 -12.67
CA GLU A 83 -2.49 17.97 -13.69
C GLU A 83 -2.49 16.76 -14.62
N GLU A 84 -1.32 16.36 -15.12
CA GLU A 84 -1.16 15.17 -15.96
C GLU A 84 -1.57 13.89 -15.22
N LEU A 85 -1.21 13.75 -13.93
CA LEU A 85 -1.67 12.62 -13.11
C LEU A 85 -3.19 12.63 -12.95
N ASN A 86 -3.81 13.79 -12.74
CA ASN A 86 -5.25 13.90 -12.63
C ASN A 86 -5.98 13.47 -13.91
N ASP A 87 -5.42 13.82 -15.08
CA ASP A 87 -5.95 13.38 -16.38
C ASP A 87 -5.84 11.86 -16.53
N HIS A 88 -4.69 11.26 -16.18
CA HIS A 88 -4.50 9.81 -16.20
C HIS A 88 -5.45 9.07 -15.25
N VAL A 89 -5.61 9.55 -14.02
CA VAL A 89 -6.54 8.99 -13.03
C VAL A 89 -7.99 9.09 -13.52
N THR A 90 -8.36 10.22 -14.11
CA THR A 90 -9.71 10.44 -14.66
C THR A 90 -9.98 9.50 -15.83
N ALA A 91 -9.01 9.32 -16.73
CA ALA A 91 -9.10 8.37 -17.84
C ALA A 91 -9.25 6.92 -17.35
N ALA A 92 -8.42 6.50 -16.39
CA ALA A 92 -8.54 5.18 -15.77
C ALA A 92 -9.92 4.96 -15.11
N HIS A 93 -10.45 5.97 -14.42
CA HIS A 93 -11.77 5.86 -13.78
C HIS A 93 -12.92 5.80 -14.79
N ALA A 94 -12.78 6.47 -15.93
CA ALA A 94 -13.75 6.43 -17.02
C ALA A 94 -13.74 5.10 -17.78
N ASP A 95 -12.66 4.32 -17.70
CA ASP A 95 -12.53 3.03 -18.37
C ASP A 95 -13.45 1.97 -17.75
N VAL A 96 -14.52 1.65 -18.47
CA VAL A 96 -15.50 0.64 -18.06
C VAL A 96 -14.92 -0.78 -18.03
N SER A 97 -13.82 -1.04 -18.74
CA SER A 97 -13.16 -2.35 -18.76
C SER A 97 -12.46 -2.67 -17.45
N LEU A 98 -12.10 -1.65 -16.67
CA LEU A 98 -11.50 -1.83 -15.34
C LEU A 98 -12.53 -2.16 -14.26
N ARG A 99 -13.84 -2.15 -14.53
CA ARG A 99 -14.87 -2.39 -13.51
C ARG A 99 -15.12 -3.88 -13.31
N ALA A 100 -15.17 -4.33 -12.06
CA ALA A 100 -15.44 -5.73 -11.70
C ALA A 100 -16.73 -6.28 -12.33
N ASN A 101 -17.75 -5.42 -12.42
CA ASN A 101 -19.06 -5.72 -12.99
C ASN A 101 -19.27 -5.02 -14.36
N GLY A 102 -18.18 -4.78 -15.10
CA GLY A 102 -18.23 -4.13 -16.40
C GLY A 102 -18.95 -4.98 -17.45
N ALA A 103 -19.37 -4.33 -18.55
CA ALA A 103 -20.07 -4.97 -19.67
C ALA A 103 -19.26 -6.11 -20.32
N ASN A 104 -17.93 -6.10 -20.15
CA ASN A 104 -16.99 -7.03 -20.74
C ASN A 104 -16.51 -8.13 -19.76
N GLY A 105 -17.15 -8.24 -18.59
CA GLY A 105 -16.71 -9.15 -17.52
C GLY A 105 -15.63 -8.54 -16.62
N ARG A 106 -15.04 -9.38 -15.76
CA ARG A 106 -14.00 -8.97 -14.81
C ARG A 106 -12.70 -8.65 -15.55
N PRO A 107 -11.99 -7.55 -15.22
CA PRO A 107 -10.70 -7.25 -15.84
C PRO A 107 -9.68 -8.36 -15.60
N ASP A 108 -8.79 -8.57 -16.57
CA ASP A 108 -7.61 -9.41 -16.38
C ASP A 108 -6.55 -8.63 -15.59
N LEU A 109 -6.31 -9.09 -14.36
CA LEU A 109 -5.34 -8.52 -13.42
C LEU A 109 -4.27 -9.56 -13.04
N SER A 110 -4.15 -10.64 -13.83
CA SER A 110 -3.31 -11.80 -13.50
C SER A 110 -1.81 -11.51 -13.51
N ASP A 111 -1.39 -10.42 -14.15
CA ASP A 111 -0.01 -9.97 -14.23
C ASP A 111 0.43 -9.12 -13.02
N ARG A 112 -0.50 -8.80 -12.11
CA ARG A 112 -0.19 -8.08 -10.87
C ARG A 112 0.71 -8.92 -9.97
N ARG A 113 1.76 -8.30 -9.45
CA ARG A 113 2.63 -8.90 -8.43
C ARG A 113 1.94 -8.93 -7.08
N GLU A 114 2.17 -10.00 -6.32
CA GLU A 114 1.78 -10.07 -4.90
C GLU A 114 2.44 -8.93 -4.13
N THR A 115 1.67 -8.22 -3.31
CA THR A 115 2.16 -7.08 -2.54
C THR A 115 2.69 -7.51 -1.18
N LEU A 116 3.58 -6.71 -0.59
CA LEU A 116 4.03 -6.88 0.79
C LEU A 116 2.84 -6.92 1.76
N GLY A 117 1.85 -6.05 1.55
CA GLY A 117 0.59 -6.05 2.30
C GLY A 117 -0.13 -7.40 2.27
N GLU A 118 -0.31 -8.00 1.09
CA GLU A 118 -0.93 -9.31 0.94
C GLU A 118 -0.15 -10.41 1.64
N ARG A 119 1.18 -10.40 1.51
CA ARG A 119 2.07 -11.35 2.19
C ARG A 119 1.93 -11.29 3.70
N ILE A 120 1.88 -10.07 4.26
CA ILE A 120 1.69 -9.87 5.70
C ILE A 120 0.29 -10.30 6.13
N ILE A 121 -0.76 -9.96 5.37
CA ILE A 121 -2.14 -10.36 5.68
C ILE A 121 -2.27 -11.88 5.68
N ALA A 122 -1.73 -12.57 4.68
CA ALA A 122 -1.75 -14.04 4.60
C ALA A 122 -1.01 -14.70 5.78
N LEU A 123 0.10 -14.09 6.24
CA LEU A 123 0.80 -14.55 7.44
C LEU A 123 0.00 -14.25 8.73
N CYS A 124 -0.69 -13.12 8.81
CA CYS A 124 -1.58 -12.79 9.94
C CYS A 124 -2.74 -13.79 10.04
N GLU A 125 -3.34 -14.19 8.92
CA GLU A 125 -4.39 -15.20 8.89
C GLU A 125 -3.91 -16.57 9.40
N LYS A 126 -2.69 -16.97 9.01
CA LYS A 126 -2.05 -18.17 9.57
C LYS A 126 -1.76 -18.02 11.07
N LEU A 127 -1.38 -16.81 11.50
CA LEU A 127 -1.09 -16.52 12.91
C LEU A 127 -2.34 -16.58 13.79
N GLU A 128 -3.50 -16.16 13.29
CA GLU A 128 -4.80 -16.28 13.99
C GLU A 128 -5.22 -17.75 14.19
N GLN A 129 -4.83 -18.62 13.27
CA GLN A 129 -5.12 -20.06 13.32
C GLN A 129 -4.13 -20.82 14.22
N ALA A 130 -2.90 -20.31 14.36
CA ALA A 130 -1.88 -20.89 15.21
C ALA A 130 -2.20 -20.66 16.70
N SER A 131 -2.05 -21.71 17.52
CA SER A 131 -2.17 -21.56 18.98
C SER A 131 -0.99 -20.77 19.52
N TRP A 132 -1.25 -19.74 20.34
CA TRP A 132 -0.19 -18.93 20.95
C TRP A 132 0.70 -19.79 21.86
N GLY A 133 1.99 -19.44 21.92
CA GLY A 133 2.99 -20.20 22.69
C GLY A 133 3.45 -21.50 22.04
N THR A 134 3.05 -21.77 20.78
CA THR A 134 3.56 -22.89 19.99
C THR A 134 4.74 -22.46 19.11
N ALA A 135 5.59 -23.43 18.74
CA ALA A 135 6.68 -23.19 17.79
C ALA A 135 6.17 -22.70 16.42
N GLU A 136 4.95 -23.09 16.02
CA GLU A 136 4.33 -22.61 14.79
C GLU A 136 4.02 -21.11 14.85
N PHE A 137 3.46 -20.63 15.96
CA PHE A 137 3.18 -19.22 16.19
C PHE A 137 4.45 -18.37 16.11
N ASP A 138 5.51 -18.81 16.79
CA ASP A 138 6.80 -18.11 16.80
C ASP A 138 7.47 -18.13 15.41
N ARG A 139 7.35 -19.24 14.67
CA ARG A 139 7.84 -19.35 13.29
C ARG A 139 7.14 -18.34 12.36
N ILE A 140 5.82 -18.23 12.45
CA ILE A 140 5.04 -17.28 11.63
C ILE A 140 5.42 -15.84 12.00
N LEU A 141 5.54 -15.51 13.30
CA LEU A 141 6.05 -14.21 13.74
C LEU A 141 7.45 -13.89 13.19
N GLY A 142 8.33 -14.89 13.13
CA GLY A 142 9.64 -14.77 12.50
C GLY A 142 9.55 -14.41 11.01
N GLN A 143 8.64 -15.05 10.28
CA GLN A 143 8.39 -14.77 8.86
C GLN A 143 7.88 -13.34 8.64
N ILE A 144 6.92 -12.88 9.46
CA ILE A 144 6.43 -11.50 9.36
C ILE A 144 7.55 -10.52 9.72
N SER A 145 8.33 -10.80 10.77
CA SER A 145 9.43 -9.93 11.21
C SER A 145 10.50 -9.71 10.15
N ALA A 146 10.72 -10.68 9.25
CA ALA A 146 11.69 -10.57 8.18
C ALA A 146 11.29 -9.55 7.10
N ILE A 147 9.99 -9.27 6.96
CA ILE A 147 9.43 -8.40 5.92
C ILE A 147 8.71 -7.16 6.50
N ALA A 148 8.62 -7.05 7.83
CA ALA A 148 7.86 -6.01 8.51
C ALA A 148 8.48 -4.61 8.38
N VAL A 149 7.63 -3.64 8.08
CA VAL A 149 7.88 -2.19 8.26
C VAL A 149 7.82 -1.81 9.74
N ARG A 150 8.25 -0.58 10.07
CA ARG A 150 8.43 -0.10 11.46
C ARG A 150 7.22 -0.37 12.36
N ASP A 151 6.01 -0.04 11.92
CA ASP A 151 4.81 -0.14 12.76
C ASP A 151 4.43 -1.60 13.05
N VAL A 152 4.51 -2.47 12.04
CA VAL A 152 4.30 -3.91 12.18
C VAL A 152 5.32 -4.54 13.14
N ARG A 153 6.56 -4.03 13.20
CA ARG A 153 7.59 -4.53 14.13
C ARG A 153 7.22 -4.31 15.60
N SER A 154 6.50 -3.23 15.91
CA SER A 154 6.04 -2.95 17.28
C SER A 154 5.07 -4.03 17.76
N ASP A 155 4.07 -4.37 16.94
CA ASP A 155 3.10 -5.43 17.26
C ASP A 155 3.76 -6.80 17.38
N ILE A 156 4.74 -7.11 16.52
CA ILE A 156 5.49 -8.36 16.61
C ILE A 156 6.22 -8.47 17.94
N ALA A 157 6.85 -7.39 18.42
CA ALA A 157 7.54 -7.39 19.70
C ALA A 157 6.57 -7.67 20.86
N GLU A 158 5.39 -7.06 20.83
CA GLU A 158 4.34 -7.31 21.82
C GLU A 158 3.79 -8.74 21.74
N LEU A 159 3.57 -9.27 20.54
CA LEU A 159 3.12 -10.65 20.36
C LEU A 159 4.14 -11.67 20.87
N LYS A 160 5.45 -11.45 20.66
CA LYS A 160 6.53 -12.29 21.25
C LYS A 160 6.54 -12.20 22.78
N ARG A 161 6.31 -11.01 23.34
CA ARG A 161 6.22 -10.82 24.79
C ARG A 161 5.00 -11.53 25.37
N LEU A 162 3.87 -11.50 24.66
CA LEU A 162 2.64 -12.18 25.08
C LEU A 162 2.79 -13.71 24.95
N SER A 163 3.32 -14.22 23.83
CA SER A 163 3.47 -15.66 23.58
C SER A 163 4.41 -16.37 24.56
N SER A 164 5.41 -15.65 25.10
CA SER A 164 6.40 -16.19 26.05
C SER A 164 5.94 -16.19 27.51
N ARG A 165 4.74 -15.68 27.83
CA ARG A 165 4.24 -15.63 29.22
C ARG A 165 3.92 -17.03 29.75
N LYS A 166 4.62 -17.42 30.82
CA LYS A 166 4.39 -18.71 31.52
C LYS A 166 3.13 -18.74 32.40
N ARG A 167 2.63 -17.57 32.83
CA ARG A 167 1.44 -17.46 33.68
C ARG A 167 0.50 -16.40 33.10
N ILE A 168 -0.74 -16.81 32.84
CA ILE A 168 -1.80 -15.96 32.29
C ILE A 168 -2.89 -15.84 33.35
N PRO A 169 -3.00 -14.69 34.05
CA PRO A 169 -4.00 -14.48 35.10
C PRO A 169 -5.44 -14.44 34.55
N ASP A 170 -5.62 -13.78 33.39
CA ASP A 170 -6.88 -13.70 32.66
C ASP A 170 -6.64 -14.13 31.21
N VAL A 171 -7.23 -15.27 30.84
CA VAL A 171 -7.10 -15.87 29.50
C VAL A 171 -7.88 -15.06 28.46
N SER A 172 -9.02 -14.47 28.83
CA SER A 172 -9.87 -13.69 27.94
C SER A 172 -9.18 -12.37 27.57
N GLU A 173 -8.63 -11.68 28.57
CA GLU A 173 -7.84 -10.46 28.34
C GLU A 173 -6.59 -10.77 27.50
N HIS A 174 -5.89 -11.86 27.80
CA HIS A 174 -4.71 -12.26 27.03
C HIS A 174 -5.05 -12.52 25.56
N ARG A 175 -6.12 -13.25 25.29
CA ARG A 175 -6.61 -13.52 23.93
C ARG A 175 -7.00 -12.22 23.22
N TYR A 176 -7.67 -11.30 23.92
CA TYR A 176 -8.02 -9.99 23.36
C TYR A 176 -6.78 -9.24 22.84
N TRP A 177 -5.71 -9.18 23.63
CA TRP A 177 -4.49 -8.48 23.21
C TRP A 177 -3.81 -9.13 22.01
N ILE A 178 -3.75 -10.47 21.97
CA ILE A 178 -3.23 -11.19 20.79
C ILE A 178 -4.03 -10.82 19.53
N VAL A 179 -5.36 -10.94 19.58
CA VAL A 179 -6.24 -10.63 18.44
C VAL A 179 -6.13 -9.17 18.02
N ARG A 180 -6.03 -8.25 18.99
CA ARG A 180 -5.88 -6.81 18.74
C ARG A 180 -4.60 -6.51 17.95
N HIS A 181 -3.47 -7.05 18.36
CA HIS A 181 -2.19 -6.82 17.67
C HIS A 181 -2.20 -7.41 16.26
N ILE A 182 -2.74 -8.61 16.08
CA ILE A 182 -2.87 -9.21 14.74
C ILE A 182 -3.78 -8.36 13.85
N SER A 183 -4.91 -7.88 14.39
CA SER A 183 -5.83 -7.00 13.67
C SER A 183 -5.16 -5.67 13.27
N HIS A 184 -4.37 -5.07 14.17
CA HIS A 184 -3.62 -3.85 13.87
C HIS A 184 -2.57 -4.08 12.78
N MET A 185 -1.84 -5.19 12.83
CA MET A 185 -0.89 -5.57 11.76
C MET A 185 -1.57 -5.68 10.40
N ARG A 186 -2.79 -6.26 10.33
CA ARG A 186 -3.58 -6.33 9.09
C ARG A 186 -4.00 -4.95 8.59
N LEU A 187 -4.39 -4.04 9.48
CA LEU A 187 -4.74 -2.65 9.12
C LEU A 187 -3.53 -1.90 8.54
N VAL A 188 -2.34 -2.07 9.14
CA VAL A 188 -1.11 -1.47 8.61
C VAL A 188 -0.74 -2.09 7.27
N ALA A 189 -0.81 -3.43 7.15
CA ALA A 189 -0.50 -4.15 5.93
C ALA A 189 -1.39 -3.74 4.75
N ASP A 190 -2.65 -3.38 5.01
CA ASP A 190 -3.57 -2.86 4.00
C ASP A 190 -3.10 -1.56 3.33
N GLN A 191 -2.19 -0.83 3.98
CA GLN A 191 -1.59 0.39 3.43
C GLN A 191 -0.33 0.10 2.59
N LEU A 192 0.09 -1.16 2.49
CA LEU A 192 1.34 -1.59 1.85
C LEU A 192 1.11 -2.30 0.50
N HIS A 193 -0.03 -2.05 -0.15
CA HIS A 193 -0.31 -2.60 -1.48
C HIS A 193 0.53 -2.00 -2.62
N HIS A 194 1.25 -0.90 -2.34
CA HIS A 194 2.19 -0.29 -3.28
C HIS A 194 3.60 -0.88 -3.20
N LEU A 195 3.87 -1.75 -2.22
CA LEU A 195 5.17 -2.39 -2.01
C LEU A 195 5.09 -3.86 -2.45
N ALA A 196 6.15 -4.40 -3.04
CA ALA A 196 6.28 -5.81 -3.43
C ALA A 196 7.25 -6.58 -2.50
#